data_AF-A0A7C1T0A8-F1
#
_entry.id   AF-A0A7C1T0A8-F1
#
_cell.length_a   1.000
_cell.length_b   1.000
_cell.length_c   1.000
_cell.angle_alpha   90.00
_cell.angle_beta   90.00
_cell.angle_gamma   90.00
#
_symmetry.space_group_name_H-M   'P 1'
#
loop_
_entity.id
_entity.type
_entity.pdbx_description
1 polymer ?
#
loop_
_entity_poly.entity_id
_entity_poly.type
_entity_poly.pdbx_seq_one_letter_code
_entity_poly.pdbx_strand_id
1 'polypeptide(L)'
;GLTTLDGNMNMSGSWEVESGTIDIEDYSIDFANVGKLSLAFSMSGYTLDLVKQMQEQARMMQAQPQNEQAQQAAGLAMLGLVQQLSLVDAQIRFEDAGITKRGLDYAGKSQGADGAQMAQMVKGMLPILLAQAKLGAIQNEISAAVNTYIDDPKALTIAAAPANPVAFPMIMGAAMGAPETIPGLIGLKVTAND
;
A
#
# COMPACT_ATOMS: atom_id res chain seq x y z
N GLY A 1 26.66 -4.32 -12.14
CA GLY A 1 25.73 -3.85 -11.10
C GLY A 1 25.64 -2.34 -11.16
N LEU A 2 24.57 -1.75 -10.61
CA LEU A 2 24.45 -0.29 -10.46
C LEU A 2 25.55 0.19 -9.49
N THR A 3 26.44 1.08 -9.93
CA THR A 3 27.57 1.59 -9.12
C THR A 3 27.31 2.99 -8.54
N THR A 4 26.34 3.71 -9.11
CA THR A 4 25.81 4.99 -8.62
C THR A 4 24.28 4.95 -8.71
N LEU A 5 23.60 5.60 -7.78
CA LEU A 5 22.14 5.68 -7.72
C LEU A 5 21.74 7.16 -7.71
N ASP A 6 21.22 7.63 -8.85
CA ASP A 6 20.69 8.97 -9.02
C ASP A 6 19.16 8.90 -8.92
N GLY A 7 18.55 9.80 -8.16
CA GLY A 7 17.10 9.81 -8.03
C GLY A 7 16.51 11.14 -7.59
N ASN A 8 15.21 11.29 -7.86
CA ASN A 8 14.42 12.46 -7.53
C ASN A 8 13.24 12.05 -6.64
N MET A 9 12.82 12.96 -5.77
CA MET A 9 11.66 12.78 -4.89
C MET A 9 10.66 13.91 -5.15
N ASN A 10 9.38 13.56 -5.32
CA ASN A 10 8.27 14.52 -5.39
C ASN A 10 7.27 14.23 -4.27
N MET A 11 6.68 15.30 -3.71
CA MET A 11 5.62 15.20 -2.70
C MET A 11 4.61 16.32 -2.89
N SER A 12 3.34 15.99 -3.05
CA SER A 12 2.20 16.91 -3.12
C SER A 12 1.01 16.36 -2.35
N GLY A 13 0.19 17.26 -1.81
CA GLY A 13 -1.01 16.89 -1.08
C GLY A 13 -1.78 18.11 -0.57
N SER A 14 -2.99 17.87 -0.09
CA SER A 14 -3.93 18.87 0.39
C SER A 14 -4.63 18.40 1.66
N TRP A 15 -5.21 19.35 2.40
CA TRP A 15 -6.03 19.06 3.57
C TRP A 15 -7.26 19.98 3.58
N GLU A 16 -8.44 19.37 3.53
CA GLU A 16 -9.71 20.07 3.63
C GLU A 16 -10.18 20.14 5.08
N VAL A 17 -10.25 21.36 5.61
CA VAL A 17 -10.52 21.61 7.03
C VAL A 17 -11.93 21.18 7.46
N GLU A 18 -12.92 21.31 6.57
CA GLU A 18 -14.33 21.01 6.88
C GLU A 18 -14.58 19.50 6.98
N SER A 19 -14.14 18.73 5.99
CA SER A 19 -14.29 17.27 5.97
C SER A 19 -13.19 16.53 6.74
N GLY A 20 -12.07 17.22 7.04
CA GLY A 20 -10.86 16.60 7.57
C GLY A 20 -10.21 15.65 6.56
N THR A 21 -10.42 15.85 5.26
CA THR A 21 -9.85 15.00 4.22
C THR A 21 -8.41 15.39 3.96
N ILE A 22 -7.50 14.46 4.19
CA ILE A 22 -6.12 14.56 3.71
C ILE A 22 -6.05 13.82 2.39
N ASP A 23 -5.50 14.48 1.39
CA ASP A 23 -5.18 13.88 0.10
C ASP A 23 -3.67 13.99 -0.14
N ILE A 24 -3.00 12.86 -0.33
CA ILE A 24 -1.61 12.79 -0.78
C ILE A 24 -1.68 12.39 -2.25
N GLU A 25 -1.60 13.40 -3.12
CA GLU A 25 -1.81 13.26 -4.56
C GLU A 25 -0.64 12.57 -5.26
N ASP A 26 0.60 12.90 -4.86
CA ASP A 26 1.81 12.27 -5.39
C ASP A 26 2.90 12.29 -4.33
N TYR A 27 3.28 11.10 -3.86
CA TYR A 27 4.56 10.85 -3.21
C TYR A 27 5.33 9.86 -4.06
N SER A 28 6.37 10.32 -4.76
CA SER A 28 7.13 9.45 -5.67
C SER A 28 8.62 9.58 -5.52
N ILE A 29 9.30 8.46 -5.74
CA ILE A 29 10.75 8.33 -5.77
C ILE A 29 11.13 7.67 -7.09
N ASP A 30 11.86 8.39 -7.91
CA ASP A 30 12.34 7.92 -9.22
C ASP A 30 13.84 7.65 -9.15
N PHE A 31 14.25 6.44 -9.50
CA PHE A 31 15.65 6.04 -9.57
C PHE A 31 16.04 5.69 -11.00
N ALA A 32 17.06 6.38 -11.51
CA ALA A 32 17.56 6.18 -12.86
C ALA A 32 17.97 4.73 -13.10
N ASN A 33 17.50 4.13 -14.20
CA ASN A 33 17.77 2.74 -14.59
C ASN A 33 17.30 1.68 -13.58
N VAL A 34 16.41 2.05 -12.67
CA VAL A 34 15.76 1.14 -11.71
C VAL A 34 14.26 1.19 -11.94
N GLY A 35 13.65 2.36 -11.70
CA GLY A 35 12.21 2.56 -11.82
C GLY A 35 11.72 3.66 -10.90
N LYS A 36 10.44 3.99 -11.01
CA LYS A 36 9.76 4.98 -10.19
C LYS A 36 8.72 4.31 -9.32
N LEU A 37 8.79 4.54 -8.02
CA LEU A 37 7.75 4.15 -7.06
C LEU A 37 6.90 5.39 -6.75
N SER A 38 5.59 5.28 -6.94
CA SER A 38 4.61 6.32 -6.65
C SER A 38 3.59 5.80 -5.64
N LEU A 39 3.27 6.63 -4.65
CA LEU A 39 2.27 6.40 -3.63
C LEU A 39 1.27 7.55 -3.68
N ALA A 40 -0.01 7.24 -3.65
CA ALA A 40 -1.09 8.19 -3.43
C ALA A 40 -2.02 7.64 -2.36
N PHE A 41 -2.61 8.52 -1.55
CA PHE A 41 -3.48 8.10 -0.45
C PHE A 41 -4.40 9.23 -0.03
N SER A 42 -5.68 8.92 0.09
CA SER A 42 -6.70 9.82 0.59
C SER A 42 -7.46 9.21 1.77
N MET A 43 -7.63 10.00 2.82
CA MET A 43 -8.34 9.61 4.04
C MET A 43 -9.12 10.79 4.60
N SER A 44 -10.32 10.51 5.09
CA SER A 44 -11.18 11.49 5.76
C SER A 44 -11.26 11.26 7.26
N GLY A 45 -11.77 12.26 7.98
CA GLY A 45 -11.91 12.24 9.43
C GLY A 45 -10.70 12.81 10.20
N TYR A 46 -9.67 13.31 9.50
CA TYR A 46 -8.55 14.02 10.10
C TYR A 46 -8.93 15.49 10.39
N THR A 47 -9.77 15.69 11.40
CA THR A 47 -10.31 17.01 11.76
C THR A 47 -9.36 17.82 12.65
N LEU A 48 -9.58 19.14 12.74
CA LEU A 48 -8.86 20.00 13.70
C LEU A 48 -8.98 19.51 15.15
N ASP A 49 -10.14 18.98 15.53
CA ASP A 49 -10.35 18.47 16.88
C ASP A 49 -9.56 17.18 17.12
N LEU A 50 -9.49 16.30 16.12
CA LEU A 50 -8.62 15.12 16.15
C LEU A 50 -7.15 15.53 16.34
N VAL A 51 -6.67 16.52 15.58
CA VAL A 51 -5.29 17.02 15.66
C VAL A 51 -4.98 17.57 17.05
N LYS A 52 -5.89 18.37 17.62
CA LYS A 52 -5.72 18.89 18.99
C LYS A 52 -5.66 17.78 20.03
N GLN A 53 -6.56 16.79 19.92
CA GLN A 53 -6.55 15.62 20.81
C GLN A 53 -5.23 14.85 20.70
N MET A 54 -4.72 14.59 19.49
CA MET A 54 -3.42 13.95 19.29
C MET A 54 -2.27 14.75 19.90
N GLN A 55 -2.24 16.07 19.72
CA GLN A 55 -1.19 16.93 20.29
C GLN A 55 -1.21 16.90 21.82
N GLU A 56 -2.38 16.92 22.44
CA GLU A 56 -2.52 16.86 23.89
C GLU A 56 -2.07 15.50 24.43
N GLN A 57 -2.49 14.40 23.79
CA GLN A 57 -2.03 13.05 24.14
C GLN A 57 -0.52 12.88 23.97
N ALA A 58 0.06 13.39 22.87
CA ALA A 58 1.50 13.37 22.64
C ALA A 58 2.26 14.11 23.75
N ARG A 59 1.75 15.27 24.20
CA ARG A 59 2.34 16.02 25.32
C ARG A 59 2.25 15.25 26.64
N MET A 60 1.09 14.63 26.93
CA MET A 60 0.91 13.81 28.13
C MET A 60 1.88 12.61 28.16
N MET A 61 2.03 11.92 27.02
CA MET A 61 2.96 10.79 26.85
C MET A 61 4.42 11.21 27.00
N GLN A 62 4.81 12.37 26.45
CA GLN A 62 6.15 12.92 26.64
C GLN A 62 6.43 13.32 28.10
N ALA A 63 5.42 13.82 28.81
CA ALA A 63 5.54 14.20 30.21
C ALA A 63 5.59 13.00 31.16
N GLN A 64 4.98 11.86 30.81
CA GLN A 64 4.88 10.67 31.67
C GLN A 64 5.16 9.35 30.92
N PRO A 65 6.34 9.17 30.32
CA PRO A 65 6.63 8.04 29.42
C PRO A 65 6.62 6.66 30.11
N GLN A 66 6.80 6.60 31.43
CA GLN A 66 6.86 5.37 32.23
C GLN A 66 5.57 5.08 33.00
N ASN A 67 4.53 5.91 32.84
CA ASN A 67 3.27 5.70 33.54
C ASN A 67 2.39 4.72 32.76
N GLU A 68 2.23 3.50 33.27
CA GLU A 68 1.39 2.45 32.66
C GLU A 68 -0.07 2.91 32.49
N GLN A 69 -0.60 3.74 33.39
CA GLN A 69 -1.95 4.30 33.25
C GLN A 69 -2.03 5.30 32.09
N ALA A 70 -0.99 6.11 31.89
CA ALA A 70 -0.93 7.04 30.76
C ALA A 70 -0.81 6.29 29.43
N GLN A 71 -0.05 5.19 29.39
CA GLN A 71 0.05 4.32 28.22
C GLN A 71 -1.28 3.61 27.89
N GLN A 72 -1.99 3.11 28.90
CA GLN A 72 -3.32 2.53 28.71
C GLN A 72 -4.33 3.56 28.20
N ALA A 73 -4.34 4.76 28.79
CA ALA A 73 -5.20 5.86 28.35
C ALA A 73 -4.88 6.27 26.90
N ALA A 74 -3.60 6.35 26.53
CA ALA A 74 -3.18 6.62 25.16
C ALA A 74 -3.63 5.52 24.18
N GLY A 75 -3.58 4.25 24.59
CA GLY A 75 -4.10 3.14 23.79
C GLY A 75 -5.61 3.25 23.52
N LEU A 76 -6.39 3.58 24.54
CA LEU A 76 -7.84 3.82 24.40
C LEU A 76 -8.15 5.06 23.56
N ALA A 77 -7.37 6.13 23.73
CA ALA A 77 -7.49 7.33 22.92
C ALA A 77 -7.23 7.02 21.44
N MET A 78 -6.13 6.32 21.13
CA MET A 78 -5.81 5.88 19.77
C MET A 78 -6.92 5.05 19.13
N LEU A 79 -7.57 4.15 19.89
CA LEU A 79 -8.73 3.41 19.40
C LEU A 79 -9.91 4.34 19.05
N GLY A 80 -10.17 5.37 19.86
CA GLY A 80 -11.17 6.39 19.56
C GLY A 80 -10.82 7.22 18.32
N LEU A 81 -9.55 7.57 18.13
CA LEU A 81 -9.08 8.30 16.95
C LEU A 81 -9.27 7.47 15.67
N VAL A 82 -8.90 6.20 15.68
CA VAL A 82 -9.06 5.30 14.52
C VAL A 82 -10.54 5.13 14.13
N GLN A 83 -11.47 5.25 15.08
CA GLN A 83 -12.90 5.17 14.78
C GLN A 83 -13.42 6.32 13.92
N GLN A 84 -12.72 7.45 13.89
CA GLN A 84 -13.12 8.61 13.10
C GLN A 84 -12.55 8.58 11.68
N LEU A 85 -11.58 7.70 11.41
CA LEU A 85 -10.87 7.66 10.14
C LEU A 85 -11.60 6.76 9.13
N SER A 86 -11.62 7.22 7.88
CA SER A 86 -12.13 6.44 6.74
C SER A 86 -11.16 6.48 5.56
N LEU A 87 -10.93 5.31 4.96
CA LEU A 87 -10.19 5.19 3.72
C LEU A 87 -11.05 5.75 2.58
N VAL A 88 -10.54 6.76 1.87
CA VAL A 88 -11.17 7.26 0.64
C VAL A 88 -10.59 6.52 -0.54
N ASP A 89 -9.27 6.55 -0.69
CA ASP A 89 -8.53 5.77 -1.68
C ASP A 89 -7.06 5.58 -1.27
N ALA A 90 -6.39 4.61 -1.91
CA ALA A 90 -4.97 4.36 -1.78
C ALA A 90 -4.44 3.80 -3.09
N GLN A 91 -3.23 4.18 -3.48
CA GLN A 91 -2.55 3.64 -4.65
C GLN A 91 -1.06 3.46 -4.40
N ILE A 92 -0.55 2.33 -4.87
CA ILE A 92 0.87 2.05 -5.03
C ILE A 92 1.10 1.74 -6.50
N ARG A 93 2.00 2.47 -7.15
CA ARG A 93 2.37 2.23 -8.55
C ARG A 93 3.87 2.12 -8.67
N PHE A 94 4.34 1.07 -9.33
CA PHE A 94 5.74 0.91 -9.69
C PHE A 94 5.89 0.96 -11.21
N GLU A 95 6.70 1.87 -11.71
CA GLU A 95 7.08 1.99 -13.12
C GLU A 95 8.49 1.42 -13.31
N ASP A 96 8.63 0.37 -14.11
CA ASP A 96 9.89 -0.34 -14.31
C ASP A 96 10.79 0.38 -15.31
N ALA A 97 12.04 0.65 -14.91
CA ALA A 97 13.09 1.14 -15.81
C ALA A 97 14.18 0.08 -16.04
N GLY A 98 13.78 -1.20 -16.04
CA GLY A 98 14.62 -2.35 -16.32
C GLY A 98 15.09 -3.14 -15.10
N ILE A 99 14.69 -2.80 -13.87
CA ILE A 99 15.10 -3.55 -12.67
C ILE A 99 14.47 -4.94 -12.63
N THR A 100 13.22 -5.09 -13.08
CA THR A 100 12.51 -6.38 -13.06
C THR A 100 13.24 -7.42 -13.88
N LYS A 101 13.59 -7.08 -15.13
CA LYS A 101 14.36 -7.96 -16.01
C LYS A 101 15.71 -8.35 -15.40
N ARG A 102 16.46 -7.37 -14.86
CA ARG A 102 17.76 -7.63 -14.22
C ARG A 102 17.62 -8.53 -12.99
N GLY A 103 16.57 -8.34 -12.20
CA GLY A 103 16.27 -9.15 -11.03
C GLY A 103 15.96 -10.59 -11.40
N LEU A 104 15.13 -10.80 -12.43
CA LEU A 104 14.81 -12.13 -12.97
C LEU A 104 16.06 -12.82 -13.53
N ASP A 105 16.87 -12.10 -14.32
CA ASP A 105 18.13 -12.63 -14.87
C ASP A 105 19.10 -13.04 -13.75
N TYR A 106 19.19 -12.24 -12.69
CA TYR A 106 20.04 -12.54 -11.53
C TYR A 106 19.54 -13.78 -10.77
N ALA A 107 18.24 -13.81 -10.42
CA ALA A 107 17.63 -14.91 -9.70
C ALA A 107 17.66 -16.22 -10.50
N GLY A 108 17.46 -16.14 -11.83
CA GLY A 108 17.64 -17.24 -12.76
C GLY A 108 19.03 -17.82 -12.65
N LYS A 109 20.06 -16.99 -12.85
CA LYS A 109 21.46 -17.42 -12.80
C LYS A 109 21.82 -18.08 -11.47
N SER A 110 21.33 -17.55 -10.35
CA SER A 110 21.54 -18.12 -9.01
C SER A 110 20.91 -19.52 -8.83
N GLN A 111 19.89 -19.86 -9.62
CA GLN A 111 19.19 -21.14 -9.58
C GLN A 111 19.54 -22.06 -10.77
N GLY A 112 20.55 -21.70 -11.57
CA GLY A 112 20.95 -22.46 -12.76
C GLY A 112 19.95 -22.38 -13.93
N ALA A 113 19.09 -21.36 -13.93
CA ALA A 113 18.12 -21.06 -14.97
C ALA A 113 18.45 -19.71 -15.67
N ASP A 114 17.75 -19.38 -16.74
CA ASP A 114 17.75 -18.01 -17.28
C ASP A 114 16.59 -17.16 -16.70
N GLY A 115 16.60 -15.86 -16.97
CA GLY A 115 15.57 -14.94 -16.47
C GLY A 115 14.17 -15.21 -17.04
N ALA A 116 14.07 -15.76 -18.26
CA ALA A 116 12.78 -16.09 -18.87
C ALA A 116 12.16 -17.34 -18.23
N GLN A 117 12.98 -18.34 -17.91
CA GLN A 117 12.59 -19.49 -17.12
C GLN A 117 12.16 -19.07 -15.72
N MET A 118 12.89 -18.14 -15.09
CA MET A 118 12.51 -17.57 -13.79
C MET A 118 11.16 -16.87 -13.85
N ALA A 119 10.94 -16.04 -14.87
CA ALA A 119 9.66 -15.38 -15.14
C ALA A 119 8.52 -16.41 -15.24
N GLN A 120 8.72 -17.48 -16.01
CA GLN A 120 7.72 -18.52 -16.17
C GLN A 120 7.43 -19.29 -14.87
N MET A 121 8.43 -19.52 -14.03
CA MET A 121 8.23 -20.10 -12.70
C MET A 121 7.39 -19.20 -11.80
N VAL A 122 7.64 -17.88 -11.78
CA VAL A 122 6.83 -16.92 -11.03
C VAL A 122 5.38 -16.95 -11.51
N LYS A 123 5.15 -16.89 -12.83
CA LYS A 123 3.81 -16.95 -13.44
C LYS A 123 3.07 -18.26 -13.11
N GLY A 124 3.79 -19.38 -13.05
CA GLY A 124 3.22 -20.68 -12.71
C GLY A 124 2.91 -20.86 -11.22
N MET A 125 3.75 -20.30 -10.34
CA MET A 125 3.62 -20.45 -8.89
C MET A 125 2.64 -19.44 -8.27
N LEU A 126 2.54 -18.24 -8.86
CA LEU A 126 1.70 -17.18 -8.32
C LEU A 126 0.24 -17.60 -8.09
N PRO A 127 -0.48 -18.24 -9.04
CA PRO A 127 -1.86 -18.68 -8.80
C PRO A 127 -2.00 -19.63 -7.60
N ILE A 128 -0.99 -20.48 -7.36
CA ILE A 128 -0.99 -21.43 -6.24
C ILE A 128 -0.86 -20.68 -4.91
N LEU A 129 0.03 -19.69 -4.84
CA LEU A 129 0.19 -18.85 -3.66
C LEU A 129 -1.06 -18.01 -3.39
N LEU A 130 -1.65 -17.42 -4.44
CA LEU A 130 -2.88 -16.64 -4.33
C LEU A 130 -4.05 -17.50 -3.86
N ALA A 131 -4.17 -18.73 -4.34
CA ALA A 131 -5.19 -19.69 -3.92
C ALA A 131 -5.09 -20.00 -2.41
N GLN A 132 -3.87 -20.18 -1.88
CA GLN A 132 -3.64 -20.38 -0.44
C GLN A 132 -3.97 -19.15 0.39
N ALA A 133 -3.75 -17.95 -0.16
CA ALA A 133 -4.04 -16.69 0.51
C ALA A 133 -5.55 -16.37 0.62
N LYS A 134 -6.43 -17.18 0.01
CA LYS A 134 -7.90 -17.02 0.06
C LYS A 134 -8.39 -15.61 -0.30
N LEU A 135 -7.74 -14.97 -1.26
CA LEU A 135 -8.04 -13.60 -1.69
C LEU A 135 -9.36 -13.46 -2.48
N GLY A 136 -10.13 -14.53 -2.65
CA GLY A 136 -11.43 -14.49 -3.33
C GLY A 136 -11.32 -14.12 -4.81
N ALA A 137 -12.24 -13.30 -5.29
CA ALA A 137 -12.42 -13.02 -6.72
C ALA A 137 -11.23 -12.27 -7.36
N ILE A 138 -10.43 -11.53 -6.59
CA ILE A 138 -9.32 -10.72 -7.13
C ILE A 138 -8.10 -11.56 -7.54
N GLN A 139 -8.04 -12.84 -7.16
CA GLN A 139 -6.92 -13.73 -7.52
C GLN A 139 -6.67 -13.77 -9.03
N ASN A 140 -7.74 -13.77 -9.84
CA ASN A 140 -7.64 -13.78 -11.30
C ASN A 140 -7.10 -12.45 -11.84
N GLU A 141 -7.54 -11.33 -11.27
CA GLU A 141 -7.08 -9.99 -11.64
C GLU A 141 -5.59 -9.82 -11.33
N ILE A 142 -5.15 -10.21 -10.12
CA ILE A 142 -3.74 -10.21 -9.74
C ILE A 142 -2.93 -11.10 -10.68
N SER A 143 -3.39 -12.32 -10.97
CA SER A 143 -2.68 -13.23 -11.86
C SER A 143 -2.54 -12.65 -13.26
N ALA A 144 -3.60 -12.03 -13.80
CA ALA A 144 -3.59 -11.41 -15.12
C ALA A 144 -2.66 -10.19 -15.18
N ALA A 145 -2.73 -9.30 -14.19
CA ALA A 145 -1.88 -8.12 -14.10
C ALA A 145 -0.40 -8.51 -13.97
N VAL A 146 -0.07 -9.44 -13.06
CA VAL A 146 1.32 -9.89 -12.89
C VAL A 146 1.83 -10.61 -14.13
N ASN A 147 1.01 -11.42 -14.81
CA ASN A 147 1.41 -12.05 -16.08
C ASN A 147 1.74 -10.99 -17.13
N THR A 148 0.86 -9.98 -17.29
CA THR A 148 1.05 -8.87 -18.23
C THR A 148 2.31 -8.08 -17.92
N TYR A 149 2.52 -7.76 -16.63
CA TYR A 149 3.70 -7.05 -16.18
C TYR A 149 4.99 -7.86 -16.37
N ILE A 150 5.00 -9.16 -16.09
CA ILE A 150 6.21 -9.99 -16.26
C ILE A 150 6.56 -10.16 -17.74
N ASP A 151 5.56 -10.26 -18.63
CA ASP A 151 5.78 -10.42 -20.07
C ASP A 151 6.34 -9.14 -20.73
N ASP A 152 5.88 -7.97 -20.28
CA ASP A 152 6.35 -6.67 -20.77
C ASP A 152 6.38 -5.66 -19.59
N PRO A 153 7.44 -5.66 -18.77
CA PRO A 153 7.50 -4.82 -17.57
C PRO A 153 7.52 -3.34 -17.92
N LYS A 154 6.43 -2.64 -17.60
CA LYS A 154 6.34 -1.17 -17.70
C LYS A 154 5.79 -0.55 -16.44
N ALA A 155 4.60 -0.99 -15.99
CA ALA A 155 4.03 -0.51 -14.75
C ALA A 155 3.16 -1.57 -14.07
N LEU A 156 3.18 -1.60 -12.74
CA LEU A 156 2.27 -2.38 -11.92
C LEU A 156 1.60 -1.45 -10.90
N THR A 157 0.27 -1.41 -10.92
CA THR A 157 -0.53 -0.56 -10.04
C THR A 157 -1.38 -1.43 -9.12
N ILE A 158 -1.37 -1.13 -7.83
CA ILE A 158 -2.25 -1.70 -6.82
C ILE A 158 -3.02 -0.54 -6.22
N ALA A 159 -4.34 -0.55 -6.35
CA ALA A 159 -5.21 0.53 -5.88
C ALA A 159 -6.34 0.00 -5.01
N ALA A 160 -6.62 0.68 -3.90
CA ALA A 160 -7.87 0.55 -3.15
C ALA A 160 -8.74 1.75 -3.48
N ALA A 161 -9.83 1.51 -4.21
CA ALA A 161 -10.75 2.56 -4.65
C ALA A 161 -12.19 2.12 -4.36
N PRO A 162 -12.62 2.16 -3.08
CA PRO A 162 -13.97 1.78 -2.70
C PRO A 162 -15.00 2.76 -3.29
N ALA A 163 -16.21 2.28 -3.55
CA ALA A 163 -17.28 3.11 -4.11
C ALA A 163 -17.74 4.24 -3.17
N ASN A 164 -17.54 4.07 -1.86
CA ASN A 164 -17.76 5.07 -0.82
C ASN A 164 -16.63 4.95 0.21
N PRO A 165 -16.30 6.03 0.96
CA PRO A 165 -15.31 5.95 2.02
C PRO A 165 -15.60 4.83 3.02
N VAL A 166 -14.58 4.04 3.34
CA VAL A 166 -14.70 2.87 4.22
C VAL A 166 -14.08 3.18 5.58
N ALA A 167 -14.89 3.10 6.64
CA ALA A 167 -14.41 3.33 8.00
C ALA A 167 -13.33 2.31 8.39
N PHE A 168 -12.23 2.77 8.98
CA PHE A 168 -11.14 1.90 9.43
C PHE A 168 -11.59 0.78 10.41
N PRO A 169 -12.52 1.02 11.36
CA PRO A 169 -13.08 -0.05 12.19
C PRO A 169 -13.73 -1.18 11.40
N MET A 170 -14.34 -0.86 10.26
CA MET A 170 -14.94 -1.87 9.38
C MET A 170 -13.88 -2.76 8.75
N ILE A 171 -12.76 -2.15 8.30
CA ILE A 171 -11.60 -2.87 7.75
C ILE A 171 -10.99 -3.79 8.82
N MET A 172 -10.79 -3.28 10.05
CA MET A 172 -10.28 -4.09 11.17
C MET A 172 -11.24 -5.24 11.53
N GLY A 173 -12.54 -4.97 11.57
CA GLY A 173 -13.56 -6.00 11.81
C GLY A 173 -13.53 -7.09 10.75
N ALA A 174 -13.42 -6.72 9.46
CA ALA A 174 -13.27 -7.66 8.37
C ALA A 174 -11.98 -8.49 8.50
N ALA A 175 -10.85 -7.87 8.87
CA ALA A 175 -9.59 -8.58 9.09
C ALA A 175 -9.66 -9.65 10.19
N MET A 176 -10.46 -9.42 11.24
CA MET A 176 -10.62 -10.38 12.33
C MET A 176 -11.64 -11.48 12.04
N GLY A 177 -12.74 -11.16 11.33
CA GLY A 177 -13.88 -12.05 11.16
C GLY A 177 -14.00 -12.73 9.79
N ALA A 178 -13.56 -12.06 8.72
CA ALA A 178 -13.72 -12.50 7.34
C ALA A 178 -12.70 -11.79 6.41
N PRO A 179 -11.38 -12.07 6.54
CA PRO A 179 -10.31 -11.35 5.83
C PRO A 179 -10.44 -11.45 4.30
N GLU A 180 -11.09 -12.48 3.78
CA GLU A 180 -11.39 -12.68 2.36
C GLU A 180 -12.33 -11.60 1.77
N THR A 181 -13.05 -10.87 2.63
CA THR A 181 -13.96 -9.79 2.21
C THR A 181 -13.26 -8.46 2.02
N ILE A 182 -12.04 -8.29 2.55
CA ILE A 182 -11.29 -7.02 2.52
C ILE A 182 -11.09 -6.52 1.08
N PRO A 183 -10.64 -7.34 0.10
CA PRO A 183 -10.45 -6.85 -1.27
C PRO A 183 -11.72 -6.23 -1.86
N GLY A 184 -12.88 -6.84 -1.63
CA GLY A 184 -14.16 -6.29 -2.08
C GLY A 184 -14.57 -5.04 -1.30
N LEU A 185 -14.34 -5.03 0.01
CA LEU A 185 -14.66 -3.91 0.89
C LEU A 185 -13.93 -2.63 0.49
N ILE A 186 -12.62 -2.72 0.23
CA ILE A 186 -11.79 -1.55 -0.11
C ILE A 186 -11.75 -1.26 -1.62
N GLY A 187 -12.50 -2.01 -2.43
CA GLY A 187 -12.46 -1.88 -3.90
C GLY A 187 -11.05 -2.09 -4.45
N LEU A 188 -10.34 -3.12 -3.96
CA LEU A 188 -8.99 -3.45 -4.37
C LEU A 188 -8.96 -3.80 -5.87
N LYS A 189 -7.99 -3.24 -6.58
CA LYS A 189 -7.71 -3.49 -8.00
C LYS A 189 -6.22 -3.63 -8.21
N VAL A 190 -5.85 -4.49 -9.16
CA VAL A 190 -4.46 -4.67 -9.58
C VAL A 190 -4.41 -4.63 -11.11
N THR A 191 -3.69 -3.64 -11.63
CA THR A 191 -3.54 -3.40 -13.07
C THR A 191 -2.07 -3.40 -13.45
N ALA A 192 -1.79 -3.66 -14.72
CA ALA A 192 -0.46 -3.61 -15.27
C ALA A 192 -0.47 -2.86 -16.60
N ASN A 193 0.58 -2.05 -16.79
CA ASN A 193 0.85 -1.29 -18.00
C ASN A 193 -0.27 -0.31 -18.40
N ASP A 194 -0.96 0.26 -17.40
CA ASP A 194 -1.94 1.35 -17.51
C ASP A 194 -1.30 2.74 -17.44
#